data_AF-A0A067PQ54-F1
#
_entry.id   AF-A0A067PQ54-F1
#
_cell.length_a   1.000
_cell.length_b   1.000
_cell.length_c   1.000
_cell.angle_alpha   90.00
_cell.angle_beta   90.00
_cell.angle_gamma   90.00
#
_symmetry.space_group_name_H-M   'P 1'
#
loop_
_entity.id
_entity.type
_entity.pdbx_description
1 polymer ?
#
loop_
_entity_poly.entity_id
_entity_poly.type
_entity_poly.pdbx_seq_one_letter_code
_entity_poly.pdbx_strand_id
1 'polypeptide(L)'
;FPPKPLEDSHIREIVRQYCDNLEPSYYEERGCKVCGRLTIGTQLTSETLLDIDWNILARPGEGVTRKERKSSSDPIEEFKGPIVASKCTEVCKYCEEELKQDKIPKFSLANGMWLGNVPEVLKNLTWAE
;
A
#
# COMPACT_ATOMS: atom_id res chain seq x y z
N PHE A 1 -32.24 44.06 3.64
CA PHE A 1 -31.48 43.05 2.86
C PHE A 1 -30.32 42.57 3.72
N PRO A 2 -30.54 41.50 4.48
CA PRO A 2 -29.67 40.32 4.37
C PRO A 2 -30.47 39.06 4.02
N PRO A 3 -29.81 37.99 3.55
CA PRO A 3 -30.46 36.68 3.43
C PRO A 3 -31.04 36.23 4.77
N LYS A 4 -32.12 35.45 4.71
CA LYS A 4 -32.73 34.88 5.91
C LYS A 4 -31.71 33.96 6.63
N PRO A 5 -31.69 33.95 7.98
CA PRO A 5 -30.87 33.02 8.73
C PRO A 5 -31.14 31.57 8.33
N LEU A 6 -30.12 30.73 8.42
CA LEU A 6 -30.28 29.28 8.23
C LEU A 6 -31.11 28.69 9.36
N GLU A 7 -32.00 27.77 8.99
CA GLU A 7 -32.71 26.92 9.96
C GLU A 7 -31.73 26.04 10.74
N ASP A 8 -32.03 25.76 12.01
CA ASP A 8 -31.19 24.91 12.88
C ASP A 8 -30.91 23.53 12.28
N SER A 9 -31.85 22.98 11.51
CA SER A 9 -31.68 21.70 10.80
C SER A 9 -30.56 21.76 9.76
N HIS A 10 -30.47 22.87 9.00
CA HIS A 10 -29.42 23.06 8.01
C HIS A 10 -28.05 23.22 8.68
N ILE A 11 -28.00 23.92 9.82
CA ILE A 11 -26.76 24.06 10.60
C ILE A 11 -26.26 22.68 11.05
N ARG A 12 -27.15 21.84 11.59
CA ARG A 12 -26.79 20.48 12.04
C ARG A 12 -26.33 19.59 10.87
N GLU A 13 -27.00 19.66 9.72
CA GLU A 13 -26.60 18.89 8.54
C GLU A 13 -25.22 19.32 8.04
N ILE A 14 -24.95 20.62 7.97
CA ILE A 14 -23.62 21.14 7.58
C ILE A 14 -22.55 20.63 8.54
N VAL A 15 -22.80 20.69 9.85
CA VAL A 15 -21.84 20.19 10.86
C VAL A 15 -21.63 18.68 10.70
N ARG A 16 -22.69 17.90 10.48
CA ARG A 16 -22.58 16.45 10.28
C ARG A 16 -21.75 16.13 9.03
N GLN A 17 -22.08 16.74 7.90
CA GLN A 17 -21.33 16.55 6.65
C GLN A 17 -19.88 16.97 6.78
N TYR A 18 -19.60 18.06 7.51
CA TYR A 18 -18.23 18.47 7.79
C TYR A 18 -17.46 17.41 8.58
N CYS A 19 -18.06 16.86 9.63
CA CYS A 19 -17.47 15.77 10.40
C CYS A 19 -17.29 14.49 9.58
N ASP A 20 -18.28 14.11 8.77
CA ASP A 20 -18.25 12.93 7.91
C ASP A 20 -17.12 13.05 6.86
N ASN A 21 -16.92 14.24 6.29
CA ASN A 21 -15.83 14.50 5.33
C ASN A 21 -14.44 14.58 5.96
N LEU A 22 -14.36 14.68 7.29
CA LEU A 22 -13.11 14.60 8.05
C LEU A 22 -12.82 13.20 8.57
N GLU A 23 -13.55 12.19 8.08
CA GLU A 23 -13.18 10.81 8.36
C GLU A 23 -11.77 10.52 7.81
N PRO A 24 -10.86 9.91 8.60
CA PRO A 24 -9.46 9.72 8.23
C PRO A 24 -9.24 9.08 6.85
N SER A 25 -10.14 8.18 6.45
CA SER A 25 -10.09 7.50 5.15
C SER A 25 -10.05 8.45 3.95
N TYR A 26 -10.56 9.68 4.08
CA TYR A 26 -10.60 10.67 2.99
C TYR A 26 -9.29 11.43 2.75
N TYR A 27 -8.36 11.46 3.72
CA TYR A 27 -7.12 12.21 3.59
C TYR A 27 -5.86 11.44 4.04
N GLU A 28 -6.01 10.41 4.86
CA GLU A 28 -4.90 9.55 5.26
C GLU A 28 -4.41 8.73 4.06
N GLU A 29 -3.11 8.80 3.81
CA GLU A 29 -2.44 7.94 2.85
C GLU A 29 -1.93 6.68 3.54
N ARG A 30 -2.27 5.52 2.98
CA ARG A 30 -1.77 4.21 3.43
C ARG A 30 -1.10 3.48 2.27
N GLY A 31 -0.24 2.52 2.60
CA GLY A 31 0.55 1.80 1.60
C GLY A 31 -0.23 0.67 0.94
N CYS A 32 -0.11 0.55 -0.38
CA CYS A 32 -0.61 -0.61 -1.13
C CYS A 32 0.29 -1.84 -0.93
N LYS A 33 -0.29 -3.00 -0.62
CA LYS A 33 0.38 -4.29 -0.45
C LYS A 33 1.11 -4.77 -1.70
N VAL A 34 0.61 -4.46 -2.89
CA VAL A 34 1.12 -5.01 -4.15
C VAL A 34 2.22 -4.14 -4.75
N CYS A 35 2.05 -2.82 -4.75
CA CYS A 35 3.00 -1.88 -5.36
C CYS A 35 3.77 -0.99 -4.37
N GLY A 36 3.42 -1.03 -3.07
CA GLY A 36 4.08 -0.23 -2.03
C GLY A 36 3.76 1.27 -2.07
N ARG A 37 2.98 1.76 -3.04
CA ARG A 37 2.66 3.19 -3.19
C ARG A 37 1.70 3.67 -2.11
N LEU A 38 1.97 4.84 -1.55
CA LEU A 38 1.03 5.58 -0.70
C LEU A 38 -0.19 6.02 -1.53
N THR A 39 -1.37 5.69 -1.02
CA THR A 39 -2.66 5.89 -1.68
C THR A 39 -3.68 6.33 -0.62
N ILE A 40 -4.56 7.26 -0.96
CA ILE A 40 -5.64 7.70 -0.06
C ILE A 40 -6.51 6.49 0.34
N GLY A 41 -6.89 6.42 1.62
CA GLY A 41 -7.67 5.32 2.19
C GLY A 41 -8.93 4.94 1.40
N THR A 42 -9.68 5.91 0.88
CA THR A 42 -10.87 5.68 0.01
C THR A 42 -10.57 4.97 -1.32
N GLN A 43 -9.30 4.89 -1.72
CA GLN A 43 -8.83 4.23 -2.94
C GLN A 43 -8.10 2.91 -2.65
N LEU A 44 -8.25 2.39 -1.42
CA LEU A 44 -7.67 1.15 -0.94
C LEU A 44 -8.77 0.17 -0.55
N THR A 45 -8.56 -1.10 -0.88
CA THR A 45 -9.46 -2.21 -0.54
C THR A 45 -8.71 -3.18 0.37
N SER A 46 -9.35 -3.60 1.47
CA SER A 46 -8.77 -4.59 2.38
C SER A 46 -8.50 -5.90 1.64
N GLU A 47 -7.33 -6.50 1.85
CA GLU A 47 -6.96 -7.78 1.22
C GLU A 47 -7.92 -8.92 1.59
N THR A 48 -8.53 -8.86 2.77
CA THR A 48 -9.50 -9.86 3.25
C THR A 48 -10.80 -9.87 2.46
N LEU A 49 -11.09 -8.80 1.72
CA LEU A 49 -12.27 -8.66 0.87
C LEU A 49 -11.99 -9.06 -0.58
N LEU A 50 -10.73 -9.35 -0.91
CA LEU A 50 -10.31 -9.69 -2.26
C LEU A 50 -10.22 -11.20 -2.43
N ASP A 51 -10.97 -11.72 -3.39
CA ASP A 51 -10.86 -13.11 -3.85
C ASP A 51 -9.85 -13.17 -5.00
N ILE A 52 -8.57 -13.26 -4.65
CA ILE A 52 -7.44 -13.21 -5.58
C ILE A 52 -6.42 -14.28 -5.20
N ASP A 53 -5.91 -15.03 -6.19
CA ASP A 53 -4.76 -15.91 -5.99
C ASP A 53 -3.46 -15.09 -5.94
N TRP A 54 -2.92 -14.92 -4.74
CA TRP A 54 -1.68 -14.19 -4.52
C TRP A 54 -0.46 -14.82 -5.21
N ASN A 55 -0.50 -16.11 -5.55
CA ASN A 55 0.63 -16.79 -6.19
C ASN A 55 0.99 -16.21 -7.56
N ILE A 56 0.09 -15.44 -8.19
CA ILE A 56 0.41 -14.68 -9.41
C ILE A 56 1.60 -13.72 -9.21
N LEU A 57 1.84 -13.27 -7.97
CA LEU A 57 2.95 -12.38 -7.61
C LEU A 57 4.21 -13.15 -7.20
N ALA A 58 4.21 -14.48 -7.22
CA ALA A 58 5.38 -15.29 -6.91
C ALA A 58 6.31 -15.37 -8.13
N ARG A 59 7.60 -15.09 -7.93
CA ARG A 59 8.63 -15.09 -8.99
C ARG A 59 9.84 -15.93 -8.57
N PRO A 60 9.67 -17.25 -8.33
CA PRO A 60 10.75 -18.08 -7.82
C PRO A 60 11.86 -18.25 -8.86
N GLY A 61 13.10 -17.94 -8.47
CA GLY A 61 14.28 -18.12 -9.32
C GLY A 61 14.54 -16.99 -10.31
N GLU A 62 13.73 -15.92 -10.29
CA GLU A 62 13.92 -14.74 -11.15
C GLU A 62 14.84 -13.68 -10.52
N GLY A 63 15.32 -13.87 -9.29
CA GLY A 63 16.24 -12.94 -8.62
C GLY A 63 15.59 -11.65 -8.13
N VAL A 64 14.25 -11.55 -8.15
CA VAL A 64 13.51 -10.32 -7.84
C VAL A 64 13.67 -9.92 -6.37
N THR A 65 13.77 -10.88 -5.47
CA THR A 65 13.97 -10.62 -4.03
C THR A 65 15.26 -11.25 -3.54
N ARG A 66 15.83 -10.69 -2.48
CA ARG A 66 17.04 -11.24 -1.87
C ARG A 66 16.98 -11.10 -0.36
N LYS A 67 17.25 -12.19 0.35
CA LYS A 67 17.43 -12.17 1.79
C LYS A 67 18.72 -11.43 2.14
N GLU A 68 18.65 -10.62 3.19
CA GLU A 68 19.82 -9.96 3.75
C GLU A 68 20.86 -11.00 4.18
N ARG A 69 22.13 -10.72 3.87
CA ARG A 69 23.27 -11.53 4.28
C ARG A 69 23.97 -10.84 5.45
N LYS A 70 24.19 -11.55 6.54
CA LYS A 70 24.90 -11.07 7.72
C LYS A 70 26.38 -11.46 7.69
N SER A 71 26.73 -12.44 6.87
CA SER A 71 28.10 -12.90 6.68
C SER A 71 28.42 -13.17 5.20
N SER A 72 29.70 -13.19 4.86
CA SER A 72 30.17 -13.57 3.51
C SER A 72 29.95 -15.05 3.19
N SER A 73 29.78 -15.90 4.20
CA SER A 73 29.44 -17.31 4.06
C SER A 73 27.94 -17.57 3.85
N ASP A 74 27.08 -16.58 4.12
CA ASP A 74 25.64 -16.77 3.97
C ASP A 74 25.30 -16.96 2.48
N PRO A 75 24.48 -17.97 2.13
CA PRO A 75 24.07 -18.22 0.76
C PRO A 75 23.22 -17.07 0.21
N ILE A 76 23.22 -16.93 -1.11
CA ILE A 76 22.30 -16.02 -1.80
C ILE A 76 20.96 -16.74 -1.93
N GLU A 77 19.95 -16.23 -1.24
CA GLU A 77 18.61 -16.81 -1.25
C GLU A 77 17.54 -15.74 -1.51
N GLU A 78 16.48 -16.13 -2.21
CA GLU A 78 15.30 -15.32 -2.43
C GLU A 78 14.24 -15.57 -1.34
N PHE A 79 13.29 -14.64 -1.20
CA PHE A 79 12.09 -14.91 -0.43
C PHE A 79 11.18 -15.86 -1.21
N LYS A 80 10.65 -16.86 -0.50
CA LYS A 80 9.67 -17.80 -1.07
C LYS A 80 8.27 -17.18 -1.01
N GLY A 81 7.47 -17.41 -2.06
CA GLY A 81 6.08 -16.99 -2.12
C GLY A 81 5.87 -15.67 -2.86
N PRO A 82 4.69 -15.06 -2.71
CA PRO A 82 4.33 -13.84 -3.41
C PRO A 82 5.11 -12.62 -2.93
N ILE A 83 5.53 -11.78 -3.87
CA ILE A 83 6.35 -10.61 -3.59
C ILE A 83 5.43 -9.42 -3.30
N VAL A 84 5.28 -9.10 -2.01
CA VAL A 84 4.36 -8.06 -1.50
C VAL A 84 5.00 -7.24 -0.38
N ALA A 85 4.44 -6.06 -0.11
CA ALA A 85 4.74 -5.26 1.07
C ALA A 85 4.03 -5.87 2.27
N SER A 86 4.74 -6.72 3.01
CA SER A 86 4.19 -7.51 4.12
C SER A 86 3.57 -6.68 5.27
N LYS A 87 3.96 -5.41 5.41
CA LYS A 87 3.40 -4.50 6.42
C LYS A 87 2.10 -3.83 6.01
N CYS A 88 1.70 -3.96 4.74
CA CYS A 88 0.48 -3.39 4.20
C CYS A 88 -0.60 -4.47 4.08
N THR A 89 -1.83 -4.13 4.44
CA THR A 89 -3.00 -5.03 4.43
C THR A 89 -4.04 -4.64 3.40
N GLU A 90 -3.82 -3.54 2.66
CA GLU A 90 -4.78 -3.02 1.69
C GLU A 90 -4.14 -2.93 0.29
N VAL A 91 -4.96 -2.99 -0.75
CA VAL A 91 -4.56 -2.96 -2.16
C VAL A 91 -5.21 -1.76 -2.84
N CYS A 92 -4.44 -1.01 -3.63
CA CYS A 92 -5.01 0.12 -4.38
C CYS A 92 -5.86 -0.37 -5.56
N LYS A 93 -6.87 0.42 -5.93
CA LYS A 93 -7.80 0.08 -7.03
C LYS A 93 -7.11 -0.38 -8.32
N TYR A 94 -6.02 0.28 -8.72
CA TYR A 94 -5.26 -0.12 -9.91
C TYR A 94 -4.70 -1.55 -9.80
N CYS A 95 -4.10 -1.90 -8.66
CA CYS A 95 -3.54 -3.25 -8.48
C CYS A 95 -4.65 -4.29 -8.35
N GLU A 96 -5.75 -3.93 -7.69
CA GLU A 96 -6.93 -4.79 -7.57
C GLU A 96 -7.53 -5.13 -8.96
N GLU A 97 -7.72 -4.13 -9.82
CA GLU A 97 -8.29 -4.29 -11.16
C GLU A 97 -7.44 -5.23 -12.04
N GLU A 98 -6.12 -5.07 -12.01
CA GLU A 98 -5.19 -5.93 -12.76
C GLU A 98 -5.16 -7.36 -12.18
N LEU A 99 -5.11 -7.49 -10.85
CA LEU A 99 -5.08 -8.80 -10.20
C LEU A 99 -6.37 -9.60 -10.42
N LYS A 100 -7.54 -8.95 -10.44
CA LYS A 100 -8.81 -9.57 -10.80
C LYS A 100 -8.86 -10.10 -12.23
N GLN A 101 -7.96 -9.62 -13.10
CA GLN A 101 -7.81 -10.09 -14.48
C GLN A 101 -6.68 -11.12 -14.62
N ASP A 102 -6.17 -11.66 -13.51
CA ASP A 102 -4.99 -12.53 -13.48
C ASP A 102 -3.78 -11.89 -14.19
N LYS A 103 -3.60 -10.57 -14.02
CA LYS A 103 -2.44 -9.83 -14.52
C LYS A 103 -1.58 -9.31 -13.38
N ILE A 104 -0.28 -9.29 -13.62
CA ILE A 104 0.68 -8.71 -12.68
C ILE A 104 0.72 -7.20 -12.92
N PRO A 105 0.34 -6.36 -11.93
CA PRO A 105 0.33 -4.92 -12.11
C PRO A 105 1.71 -4.39 -12.48
N LYS A 106 1.77 -3.44 -13.42
CA LYS A 106 3.04 -2.93 -13.97
C LYS A 106 4.05 -2.49 -12.90
N PHE A 107 3.56 -1.79 -11.89
CA PHE A 107 4.36 -1.25 -10.78
C PHE A 107 4.34 -2.14 -9.53
N SER A 108 3.96 -3.42 -9.66
CA SER A 108 4.01 -4.35 -8.54
C SER A 108 5.46 -4.57 -8.08
N LEU A 109 5.62 -4.88 -6.80
CA LEU A 109 6.92 -5.25 -6.23
C LEU A 109 7.49 -6.49 -6.90
N ALA A 110 6.63 -7.40 -7.36
CA ALA A 110 7.00 -8.58 -8.13
C ALA A 110 7.69 -8.28 -9.48
N ASN A 111 7.54 -7.08 -10.04
CA ASN A 111 8.18 -6.67 -11.30
C ASN A 111 9.55 -5.98 -11.09
N GLY A 112 10.35 -6.45 -10.14
CA GLY A 112 11.68 -5.88 -9.88
C GLY A 112 11.69 -4.56 -9.11
N MET A 113 10.52 -4.13 -8.60
CA MET A 113 10.39 -2.90 -7.79
C MET A 113 10.57 -3.18 -6.29
N TRP A 114 10.85 -4.43 -5.91
CA TRP A 114 11.07 -4.82 -4.53
C TRP A 114 12.46 -4.37 -4.04
N LEU A 115 12.48 -3.49 -3.04
CA LEU A 115 13.71 -3.04 -2.37
C LEU A 115 13.95 -3.76 -1.03
N GLY A 116 12.95 -4.50 -0.54
CA GLY A 116 12.97 -5.10 0.79
C GLY A 116 12.81 -4.09 1.92
N ASN A 117 12.95 -4.59 3.15
CA ASN A 117 13.02 -3.71 4.30
C ASN A 117 14.40 -3.06 4.34
N VAL A 118 14.43 -1.74 4.52
CA VAL A 118 15.68 -1.02 4.78
C VAL A 118 16.32 -1.60 6.05
N PRO A 119 17.55 -2.15 5.99
CA PRO A 119 18.26 -2.66 7.16
C PRO A 119 18.42 -1.58 8.23
N GLU A 120 18.38 -1.95 9.51
CA GLU A 120 18.52 -0.98 10.61
C GLU A 120 19.81 -0.16 10.50
N VAL A 121 20.91 -0.78 10.03
CA VAL A 121 22.20 -0.13 9.83
C VAL A 121 22.18 0.97 8.75
N LEU A 122 21.17 0.97 7.87
CA LEU A 122 20.97 2.01 6.85
C LEU A 122 19.88 3.02 7.25
N LYS A 123 19.22 2.83 8.40
CA LYS A 123 18.23 3.79 8.91
C LYS A 123 18.95 4.90 9.68
N ASN A 124 18.47 6.13 9.50
CA ASN A 124 18.99 7.33 10.18
C ASN A 124 20.44 7.71 9.83
N LEU A 125 20.98 7.21 8.71
CA LEU A 125 22.23 7.74 8.18
C LEU A 125 22.02 9.20 7.80
N THR A 126 22.84 10.09 8.36
CA THR A 126 22.89 11.48 7.95
C THR A 126 23.81 11.62 6.74
N TRP A 127 23.60 12.62 5.88
CA TRP A 127 24.30 12.83 4.61
C TRP A 127 25.85 12.91 4.69
N ALA A 128 26.44 12.92 5.89
CA ALA A 128 27.85 13.20 6.13
C ALA A 128 28.68 12.01 6.66
N GLU A 129 28.32 10.77 6.32
CA GLU A 129 29.12 9.57 6.62
C GLU A 129 29.56 8.83 5.34
#